data_AF-A0A834C718-F1
#
_entry.id   AF-A0A834C718-F1
#
_cell.length_a   1.000
_cell.length_b   1.000
_cell.length_c   1.000
_cell.angle_alpha   90.00
_cell.angle_beta   90.00
_cell.angle_gamma   90.00
#
_symmetry.space_group_name_H-M   'P 1'
#
loop_
_entity.id
_entity.type
_entity.pdbx_description
1 polymer ?
#
loop_
_entity_poly.entity_id
_entity_poly.type
_entity_poly.pdbx_seq_one_letter_code
_entity_poly.pdbx_strand_id
1 'polypeptide(L)'
;MQKGIPIGQFCKDFNEKTKELKEGIPLPVKIHVKPDRTYDLKIGQPTVSYFLKQAAGIAKGASKTGHEVAGIVSVRAVYEIAQVKAQDECFKQRNTPLQTVVKCIIGSAHSLGIKVVNDLSADEYKVFLEQREEKLKADAVAAAAAAAEAASSKKK
;
A
#
# COMPACT_ATOMS: atom_id res chain seq x y z
N MET A 1 26.85 4.83 11.32
CA MET A 1 27.83 4.13 10.46
C MET A 1 27.09 3.14 9.57
N GLN A 2 27.24 3.24 8.25
CA GLN A 2 26.66 2.28 7.29
C GLN A 2 27.27 0.90 7.54
N LYS A 3 26.46 -0.16 7.58
CA LYS A 3 26.82 -1.51 8.09
C LYS A 3 27.83 -2.32 7.24
N GLY A 4 28.59 -1.69 6.35
CA GLY A 4 29.65 -2.38 5.57
C GLY A 4 29.15 -3.56 4.73
N ILE A 5 27.89 -3.52 4.29
CA ILE A 5 27.24 -4.60 3.53
C ILE A 5 27.67 -4.48 2.05
N PRO A 6 28.01 -5.58 1.37
CA PRO A 6 28.32 -5.54 -0.06
C PRO A 6 27.04 -5.30 -0.89
N ILE A 7 26.83 -4.04 -1.29
CA ILE A 7 25.63 -3.57 -2.00
C ILE A 7 25.45 -4.28 -3.35
N GLY A 8 26.55 -4.54 -4.07
CA GLY A 8 26.50 -5.23 -5.36
C GLY A 8 25.99 -6.67 -5.26
N GLN A 9 26.30 -7.38 -4.18
CA GLN A 9 25.79 -8.72 -3.94
C GLN A 9 24.31 -8.67 -3.56
N PHE A 10 23.93 -7.72 -2.71
CA PHE A 10 22.54 -7.50 -2.30
C PHE A 10 21.62 -7.27 -3.51
N CYS A 11 22.00 -6.39 -4.44
CA CYS A 11 21.18 -6.11 -5.62
C CYS A 11 20.98 -7.36 -6.50
N LYS A 12 22.02 -8.21 -6.63
CA LYS A 12 21.91 -9.47 -7.39
C LYS A 12 20.99 -10.46 -6.69
N ASP A 13 21.18 -10.70 -5.40
CA ASP A 13 20.36 -11.63 -4.61
C ASP A 13 18.90 -11.19 -4.53
N PHE A 14 18.67 -9.88 -4.37
CA PHE A 14 17.32 -9.31 -4.35
C PHE A 14 16.63 -9.50 -5.70
N ASN A 15 17.29 -9.07 -6.79
CA ASN A 15 16.72 -9.21 -8.12
C ASN A 15 16.44 -10.67 -8.46
N GLU A 16 17.34 -11.60 -8.11
CA GLU A 16 17.15 -13.03 -8.31
C GLU A 16 15.92 -13.59 -7.59
N LYS A 17 15.76 -13.26 -6.30
CA LYS A 17 14.60 -13.68 -5.52
C LYS A 17 13.30 -13.00 -5.95
N THR A 18 13.35 -11.86 -6.62
CA THR A 18 12.17 -11.17 -7.14
C THR A 18 11.91 -11.38 -8.62
N LYS A 19 12.72 -12.19 -9.35
CA LYS A 19 12.51 -12.43 -10.79
C LYS A 19 11.12 -12.97 -11.12
N GLU A 20 10.55 -13.77 -10.23
CA GLU A 20 9.23 -14.39 -10.41
C GLU A 20 8.08 -13.46 -10.01
N LEU A 21 8.37 -12.35 -9.32
CA LEU A 21 7.37 -11.37 -8.89
C LEU A 21 7.25 -10.27 -9.92
N LYS A 22 6.01 -9.81 -10.18
CA LYS A 22 5.77 -8.73 -11.14
C LYS A 22 6.54 -7.47 -10.75
N GLU A 23 7.15 -6.85 -11.75
CA GLU A 23 7.88 -5.59 -11.60
C GLU A 23 6.95 -4.48 -11.11
N GLY A 24 7.48 -3.60 -10.25
CA GLY A 24 6.74 -2.45 -9.70
C GLY A 24 5.94 -2.73 -8.42
N ILE A 25 5.97 -3.95 -7.88
CA ILE A 25 5.34 -4.26 -6.59
C ILE A 25 6.26 -3.86 -5.42
N PRO A 26 5.82 -3.00 -4.48
CA PRO A 26 6.61 -2.64 -3.32
C PRO A 26 6.66 -3.80 -2.31
N LEU A 27 7.82 -4.44 -2.22
CA LEU A 27 8.10 -5.55 -1.32
C LEU A 27 8.90 -5.09 -0.09
N PRO A 28 8.44 -5.35 1.14
CA PRO A 28 9.20 -5.05 2.34
C PRO A 28 10.37 -6.03 2.48
N VAL A 29 11.59 -5.51 2.62
CA VAL A 29 12.81 -6.30 2.77
C VAL A 29 13.35 -6.11 4.19
N LYS A 30 13.59 -7.22 4.90
CA LYS A 30 14.30 -7.22 6.18
C LYS A 30 15.71 -7.76 5.95
N ILE A 31 16.69 -6.95 6.32
CA ILE A 31 18.11 -7.30 6.23
C ILE A 31 18.62 -7.48 7.65
N HIS A 32 18.96 -8.72 8.01
CA HIS A 32 19.65 -9.01 9.26
C HIS A 32 21.16 -9.04 8.98
N VAL A 33 21.94 -8.21 9.67
CA VAL A 33 23.39 -8.11 9.45
C VAL A 33 24.09 -8.74 10.64
N LYS A 34 24.92 -9.74 10.37
CA LYS A 34 25.73 -10.46 11.35
C LYS A 34 27.03 -9.70 11.64
N PRO A 35 27.69 -9.97 12.79
CA PRO A 35 28.95 -9.31 13.16
C PRO A 35 30.09 -9.56 12.16
N ASP A 36 30.06 -10.71 11.49
CA ASP A 36 30.96 -11.13 10.41
C ASP A 36 30.70 -10.43 9.04
N ARG A 37 29.87 -9.37 9.02
CA ARG A 37 29.51 -8.58 7.82
C ARG A 37 28.73 -9.36 6.75
N THR A 38 28.32 -10.59 7.06
CA THR A 38 27.34 -11.32 6.26
C THR A 38 25.92 -10.82 6.54
N TYR A 39 25.00 -11.04 5.60
CA TYR A 39 23.60 -10.62 5.75
C TYR A 39 22.63 -11.73 5.39
N ASP A 40 21.51 -11.78 6.11
CA ASP A 40 20.34 -12.57 5.76
C ASP A 40 19.28 -11.65 5.16
N LEU A 41 18.93 -11.94 3.90
CA LEU A 41 17.87 -11.24 3.17
C LEU A 41 16.55 -12.01 3.27
N LYS A 42 15.58 -11.42 3.97
CA LYS A 42 14.19 -11.90 4.01
C LYS A 42 13.29 -10.93 3.26
N ILE A 43 12.66 -11.40 2.18
CA ILE A 43 11.68 -10.64 1.40
C ILE A 43 10.29 -11.03 1.92
N GLY A 44 9.53 -10.05 2.41
CA GLY A 44 8.16 -10.24 2.81
C GLY A 44 7.20 -10.06 1.64
N GLN A 45 5.94 -10.40 1.87
CA GLN A 45 4.89 -10.17 0.89
C GLN A 45 4.58 -8.68 0.69
N PRO A 46 3.95 -8.30 -0.44
CA PRO A 46 3.61 -6.92 -0.74
C PRO A 46 2.89 -6.21 0.40
N THR A 47 3.05 -4.89 0.45
CA THR A 47 2.41 -4.07 1.47
C THR A 47 0.89 -4.15 1.41
N VAL A 48 0.23 -4.07 2.57
CA VAL A 48 -1.24 -4.05 2.64
C VAL A 48 -1.82 -2.90 1.82
N SER A 49 -1.13 -1.74 1.83
CA SER A 49 -1.53 -0.59 1.02
C SER A 49 -1.51 -0.87 -0.47
N TYR A 50 -0.57 -1.68 -0.97
CA TYR A 50 -0.56 -2.07 -2.38
C TYR A 50 -1.74 -2.98 -2.71
N PHE A 51 -1.99 -4.01 -1.90
CA PHE A 51 -3.13 -4.92 -2.11
C PHE A 51 -4.47 -4.19 -2.06
N LEU A 52 -4.66 -3.28 -1.09
CA LEU A 52 -5.90 -2.52 -0.96
C LEU A 52 -6.10 -1.54 -2.13
N LYS A 53 -5.03 -0.88 -2.59
CA LYS A 53 -5.08 -0.02 -3.77
C LYS A 53 -5.45 -0.78 -5.03
N GLN A 54 -4.87 -1.97 -5.21
CA GLN A 54 -5.16 -2.83 -6.36
C GLN A 54 -6.59 -3.38 -6.31
N ALA A 55 -7.06 -3.82 -5.14
CA ALA A 55 -8.43 -4.28 -4.94
C ALA A 55 -9.46 -3.16 -5.12
N ALA A 56 -9.09 -1.93 -4.75
CA ALA A 56 -9.90 -0.73 -4.89
C ALA A 56 -9.66 0.03 -6.20
N GLY A 57 -8.90 -0.53 -7.16
CA GLY A 57 -8.66 0.11 -8.47
C GLY A 57 -8.04 1.51 -8.43
N ILE A 58 -7.40 1.93 -7.33
CA ILE A 58 -6.93 3.31 -7.14
C ILE A 58 -5.39 3.40 -7.13
N ALA A 59 -4.84 4.44 -7.74
CA ALA A 59 -3.40 4.71 -7.70
C ALA A 59 -2.95 5.41 -6.40
N LYS A 60 -3.76 6.35 -5.91
CA LYS A 60 -3.47 7.19 -4.74
C LYS A 60 -4.59 7.06 -3.71
N GLY A 61 -4.20 7.00 -2.43
CA GLY A 61 -5.15 7.02 -1.31
C GLY A 61 -5.75 8.42 -1.09
N ALA A 62 -6.58 8.55 -0.07
CA ALA A 62 -7.15 9.84 0.32
C ALA A 62 -6.06 10.83 0.73
N SER A 63 -6.14 12.06 0.23
CA SER A 63 -5.37 13.20 0.71
C SER A 63 -5.88 13.69 2.06
N LYS A 64 -7.21 13.60 2.29
CA LYS A 64 -7.85 13.92 3.58
C LYS A 64 -8.69 12.73 4.06
N THR A 65 -8.05 11.78 4.73
CA THR A 65 -8.71 10.61 5.33
C THR A 65 -9.87 11.04 6.23
N GLY A 66 -11.05 10.42 6.05
CA GLY A 66 -12.28 10.74 6.79
C GLY A 66 -13.17 11.81 6.15
N HIS A 67 -12.62 12.71 5.34
CA HIS A 67 -13.39 13.70 4.58
C HIS A 67 -13.67 13.25 3.14
N GLU A 68 -12.79 12.43 2.57
CA GLU A 68 -13.01 11.79 1.29
C GLU A 68 -12.87 10.28 1.39
N VAL A 69 -13.69 9.60 0.58
CA VAL A 69 -13.54 8.18 0.32
C VAL A 69 -12.71 8.06 -0.95
N ALA A 70 -11.54 7.43 -0.85
CA ALA A 70 -10.64 7.22 -1.98
C ALA A 70 -10.98 5.96 -2.77
N GLY A 71 -11.57 4.96 -2.13
CA GLY A 71 -11.93 3.71 -2.77
C GLY A 71 -12.93 2.91 -1.93
N ILE A 72 -13.54 1.91 -2.54
CA ILE A 72 -14.44 0.98 -1.88
C ILE A 72 -13.95 -0.43 -2.12
N VAL A 73 -13.95 -1.27 -1.08
CA VAL A 73 -13.58 -2.69 -1.17
C VAL A 73 -14.62 -3.56 -0.47
N SER A 74 -14.82 -4.76 -0.99
CA SER A 74 -15.70 -5.74 -0.34
C SER A 74 -15.00 -6.46 0.82
N VAL A 75 -15.77 -6.93 1.80
CA VAL A 75 -15.25 -7.78 2.89
C VAL A 75 -14.60 -9.05 2.34
N ARG A 76 -15.10 -9.58 1.22
CA ARG A 76 -14.51 -10.74 0.53
C ARG A 76 -13.08 -10.46 0.07
N ALA A 77 -12.86 -9.33 -0.60
CA ALA A 77 -11.53 -8.94 -1.05
C ALA A 77 -10.57 -8.75 0.13
N VAL A 78 -11.05 -8.16 1.24
CA VAL A 78 -10.25 -8.03 2.47
C VAL A 78 -9.86 -9.40 3.03
N TYR A 79 -10.75 -10.38 3.00
CA TYR A 79 -10.49 -11.73 3.47
C TYR A 79 -9.46 -12.46 2.60
N GLU A 80 -9.53 -12.32 1.28
CA GLU A 80 -8.56 -12.87 0.34
C GLU A 80 -7.16 -12.26 0.57
N ILE A 81 -7.08 -10.95 0.74
CA ILE A 81 -5.83 -10.25 1.09
C ILE A 81 -5.30 -10.76 2.44
N ALA A 82 -6.19 -10.98 3.42
CA ALA A 82 -5.81 -11.47 4.74
C ALA A 82 -5.22 -12.89 4.69
N GLN A 83 -5.78 -13.78 3.88
CA GLN A 83 -5.24 -15.14 3.72
C GLN A 83 -3.83 -15.12 3.13
N VAL A 84 -3.61 -14.30 2.10
CA VAL A 84 -2.28 -14.14 1.50
C VAL A 84 -1.32 -13.58 2.56
N LYS A 85 -1.69 -12.46 3.19
CA LYS A 85 -0.86 -11.76 4.19
C LYS A 85 -0.58 -12.59 5.45
N ALA A 86 -1.49 -13.48 5.85
CA ALA A 86 -1.30 -14.35 7.00
C ALA A 86 -0.10 -15.30 6.83
N GLN A 87 0.35 -15.55 5.59
CA GLN A 87 1.54 -16.35 5.32
C GLN A 87 2.86 -15.61 5.55
N ASP A 88 2.82 -14.31 5.80
CA ASP A 88 3.99 -13.48 6.06
C ASP A 88 4.63 -13.86 7.41
N GLU A 89 5.97 -13.79 7.49
CA GLU A 89 6.75 -14.20 8.67
C GLU A 89 6.28 -13.48 9.94
N CYS A 90 5.85 -12.22 9.82
CA CYS A 90 5.38 -11.41 10.94
C CYS A 90 4.13 -12.01 11.62
N PHE A 91 3.20 -12.55 10.84
CA PHE A 91 1.95 -13.12 11.35
C PHE A 91 2.14 -14.58 11.77
N LYS A 92 2.95 -15.34 11.01
CA LYS A 92 3.33 -16.72 11.35
C LYS A 92 4.03 -16.81 12.71
N GLN A 93 5.02 -15.96 12.96
CA GLN A 93 5.75 -15.97 14.25
C GLN A 93 4.86 -15.67 15.46
N ARG A 94 3.76 -14.93 15.25
CA ARG A 94 2.85 -14.53 16.32
C ARG A 94 1.64 -15.45 16.47
N ASN A 95 1.53 -16.52 15.68
CA ASN A 95 0.35 -17.40 15.62
C ASN A 95 -0.97 -16.61 15.62
N THR A 96 -1.01 -15.51 14.85
CA THR A 96 -2.12 -14.58 14.90
C THR A 96 -3.33 -15.18 14.18
N PRO A 97 -4.51 -15.26 14.82
CA PRO A 97 -5.71 -15.80 14.18
C PRO A 97 -6.11 -14.91 12.99
N LEU A 98 -6.68 -15.52 11.95
CA LEU A 98 -7.04 -14.83 10.71
C LEU A 98 -7.99 -13.65 10.95
N GLN A 99 -8.89 -13.75 11.94
CA GLN A 99 -9.77 -12.64 12.35
C GLN A 99 -9.01 -11.38 12.75
N THR A 100 -7.89 -11.52 13.46
CA THR A 100 -7.05 -10.39 13.86
C THR A 100 -6.33 -9.80 12.66
N VAL A 101 -5.86 -10.65 11.72
CA VAL A 101 -5.24 -10.18 10.46
C VAL A 101 -6.23 -9.36 9.64
N VAL A 102 -7.48 -9.84 9.52
CA VAL A 102 -8.57 -9.12 8.85
C VAL A 102 -8.81 -7.76 9.51
N LYS A 103 -8.91 -7.70 10.85
CA LYS A 103 -9.08 -6.42 11.59
C LYS A 103 -7.92 -5.44 11.32
N CYS A 104 -6.68 -5.92 11.28
CA CYS A 104 -5.52 -5.08 10.95
C CYS A 104 -5.61 -4.51 9.51
N ILE A 105 -6.08 -5.30 8.55
CA ILE A 105 -6.24 -4.86 7.16
C ILE A 105 -7.39 -3.86 7.03
N ILE A 106 -8.51 -4.08 7.73
CA ILE A 106 -9.63 -3.12 7.79
C ILE A 106 -9.14 -1.77 8.36
N GLY A 107 -8.36 -1.80 9.44
CA GLY A 107 -7.76 -0.57 9.99
C GLY A 107 -6.86 0.15 8.98
N SER A 108 -6.07 -0.62 8.22
CA SER A 108 -5.21 -0.07 7.15
C SER A 108 -6.04 0.53 6.00
N ALA A 109 -7.16 -0.09 5.63
CA ALA A 109 -8.09 0.44 4.64
C ALA A 109 -8.67 1.79 5.09
N HIS A 110 -9.08 1.88 6.36
CA HIS A 110 -9.60 3.12 6.92
C HIS A 110 -8.57 4.25 6.88
N SER A 111 -7.31 3.98 7.23
CA SER A 111 -6.22 4.98 7.15
C SER A 111 -5.96 5.48 5.73
N LEU A 112 -6.17 4.64 4.71
CA LEU A 112 -6.06 5.01 3.29
C LEU A 112 -7.30 5.74 2.75
N GLY A 113 -8.36 5.88 3.56
CA GLY A 113 -9.65 6.42 3.14
C GLY A 113 -10.45 5.45 2.27
N ILE A 114 -10.21 4.15 2.38
CA ILE A 114 -10.94 3.11 1.66
C ILE A 114 -12.09 2.63 2.56
N LYS A 115 -13.32 2.65 2.03
CA LYS A 115 -14.51 2.18 2.72
C LYS A 115 -14.70 0.68 2.46
N VAL A 116 -14.89 -0.09 3.53
CA VAL A 116 -15.20 -1.53 3.43
C VAL A 116 -16.71 -1.70 3.44
N VAL A 117 -17.25 -2.43 2.47
CA VAL A 117 -18.68 -2.74 2.33
C VAL A 117 -18.90 -4.25 2.24
N ASN A 118 -20.08 -4.72 2.65
CA ASN A 118 -20.40 -6.15 2.61
C ASN A 118 -20.71 -6.60 1.17
N ASP A 119 -21.60 -5.85 0.51
CA ASP A 119 -22.03 -6.09 -0.86
C ASP A 119 -21.60 -4.89 -1.72
N LEU A 120 -20.96 -5.17 -2.85
CA LEU A 120 -20.52 -4.16 -3.80
C LEU A 120 -21.07 -4.54 -5.17
N SER A 121 -22.04 -3.77 -5.67
CA SER A 121 -22.48 -3.94 -7.07
C SER A 121 -21.49 -3.25 -8.01
N ALA A 122 -21.27 -3.87 -9.17
CA ALA A 122 -20.31 -3.36 -10.15
C ALA A 122 -20.73 -1.99 -10.71
N ASP A 123 -22.03 -1.75 -10.83
CA ASP A 123 -22.59 -0.50 -11.39
C ASP A 123 -22.44 0.67 -10.42
N GLU A 124 -22.71 0.48 -9.13
CA GLU A 124 -22.47 1.51 -8.11
C GLU A 124 -20.99 1.89 -8.02
N TYR A 125 -20.11 0.91 -8.18
CA TYR A 125 -18.68 1.15 -8.13
C TYR A 125 -18.14 1.93 -9.33
N LYS A 126 -18.69 1.70 -10.54
CA LYS A 126 -18.35 2.50 -11.73
C LYS A 126 -18.73 3.97 -11.55
N VAL A 127 -19.97 4.20 -11.12
CA VAL A 127 -20.47 5.56 -10.83
C VAL A 127 -19.58 6.25 -9.79
N PHE A 128 -19.15 5.52 -8.76
CA PHE A 128 -18.22 6.05 -7.75
C PHE A 128 -16.86 6.42 -8.35
N LEU A 129 -16.30 5.61 -9.24
CA LEU A 129 -15.02 5.90 -9.91
C LEU A 129 -15.13 7.14 -10.80
N GLU A 130 -16.20 7.27 -11.58
CA GLU A 130 -16.43 8.44 -12.44
C GLU A 130 -16.52 9.73 -11.61
N GLN A 131 -17.35 9.73 -10.55
CA GLN A 131 -17.47 10.86 -9.61
C GLN A 131 -16.12 11.20 -8.96
N ARG A 132 -15.31 10.17 -8.65
CA ARG A 132 -13.99 10.34 -8.06
C ARG A 132 -13.01 10.96 -9.05
N GLU A 133 -13.02 10.53 -10.31
CA GLU A 133 -12.15 11.10 -11.35
C GLU A 133 -12.47 12.58 -11.57
N GLU A 134 -13.75 12.96 -11.62
CA GLU A 134 -14.17 14.37 -11.68
C GLU A 134 -13.66 15.15 -10.47
N LYS A 135 -13.84 14.61 -9.26
CA LYS A 135 -13.37 15.25 -8.04
C LYS A 135 -11.84 15.37 -8.01
N LEU A 136 -11.12 14.36 -8.47
CA LEU A 136 -9.65 14.36 -8.49
C LEU A 136 -9.10 15.35 -9.52
N LYS A 137 -9.79 15.52 -10.66
CA LYS A 137 -9.50 16.60 -11.62
C LYS A 137 -9.74 17.98 -10.99
N ALA A 138 -10.84 18.17 -10.28
CA ALA A 138 -11.13 19.42 -9.57
C ALA A 138 -10.10 19.73 -8.47
N ASP A 139 -9.77 18.75 -7.62
CA ASP A 139 -8.74 18.86 -6.58
C ASP A 139 -7.35 19.13 -7.18
N ALA A 140 -7.01 18.55 -8.34
CA ALA A 140 -5.75 18.83 -9.02
C ALA A 140 -5.67 20.27 -9.53
N VAL A 141 -6.77 20.81 -10.09
CA VAL A 141 -6.87 22.22 -10.50
C VAL A 141 -6.76 23.14 -9.29
N ALA A 142 -7.47 22.81 -8.19
CA ALA A 142 -7.39 23.58 -6.95
C ALA A 142 -5.99 23.53 -6.30
N ALA A 143 -5.34 22.37 -6.30
CA ALA A 143 -3.98 22.22 -5.79
C ALA A 143 -2.95 22.97 -6.65
N ALA A 144 -3.13 23.00 -7.97
CA ALA A 144 -2.30 23.78 -8.87
C ALA A 144 -2.48 25.30 -8.65
N ALA A 145 -3.72 25.77 -8.45
CA ALA A 145 -4.00 27.15 -8.09
C ALA A 145 -3.38 27.53 -6.74
N ALA A 146 -3.57 26.71 -5.71
CA ALA A 146 -2.99 26.94 -4.38
C ALA A 146 -1.44 26.92 -4.39
N ALA A 147 -0.83 26.05 -5.22
CA ALA A 147 0.62 26.03 -5.39
C ALA A 147 1.14 27.30 -6.09
N ALA A 148 0.40 27.86 -7.05
CA ALA A 148 0.74 29.13 -7.70
C ALA A 148 0.62 30.33 -6.75
N GLU A 149 -0.40 30.34 -5.88
CA GLU A 149 -0.54 31.36 -4.83
C GLU A 149 0.56 31.26 -3.77
N ALA A 150 0.94 30.05 -3.35
CA ALA A 150 2.03 29.83 -2.40
C ALA A 150 3.40 30.21 -2.97
N ALA A 151 3.62 30.04 -4.28
CA ALA A 151 4.83 30.47 -4.96
C ALA A 151 4.96 32.00 -5.06
N SER A 152 3.82 32.72 -5.18
CA SER A 152 3.81 34.18 -5.23
C SER A 152 4.12 34.83 -3.87
N SER A 153 3.78 34.16 -2.76
CA SER A 153 4.08 34.64 -1.40
C SER A 153 5.53 34.42 -0.93
N LYS A 154 6.33 33.57 -1.61
CA LYS A 154 7.76 33.34 -1.27
C LYS A 154 8.74 34.33 -1.93
N LYS A 155 8.25 35.26 -2.75
CA LYS A 155 9.08 36.23 -3.50
C LYS A 155 9.02 37.65 -2.92
N LYS A 156 8.49 37.82 -1.70
CA LYS A 156 8.43 39.10 -0.98
C LYS A 156 9.24 39.03 0.31
#